data_AF-A0A2W0HVG2-F1
#
_entry.id   AF-A0A2W0HVG2-F1
#
_cell.length_a   1.000
_cell.length_b   1.000
_cell.length_c   1.000
_cell.angle_alpha   90.00
_cell.angle_beta   90.00
_cell.angle_gamma   90.00
#
_symmetry.space_group_name_H-M   'P 1'
#
loop_
_entity.id
_entity.type
_entity.pdbx_description
1 polymer ?
#
loop_
_entity_poly.entity_id
_entity_poly.type
_entity_poly.pdbx_seq_one_letter_code
_entity_poly.pdbx_strand_id
1 'polypeptide(L)'
;MGICPHGTEIFPANVKAPESEQFGAVRYRNFSNGPGADVFLSQTVLTLGTGPRVERNIVWAESNPFTFSYNAAAGQIMTTVGGQTLMFPTIANSNFDVIQMFIRNRAPAGGQVLVTGLTLNGVPLPGTFTGGTEDTQFDIICDLKDADGNFTLSGTILLIGPQSTSQEASRVEFLVADNFL
;
A
#
# COMPACT_ATOMS: atom_id res chain seq x y z
N MET A 1 9.61 -11.60 -19.47
CA MET A 1 8.48 -10.71 -19.15
C MET A 1 7.31 -11.60 -18.78
N GLY A 2 7.15 -11.88 -17.50
CA GLY A 2 5.99 -12.60 -16.98
C GLY A 2 4.79 -11.68 -17.07
N ILE A 3 3.99 -11.89 -18.11
CA ILE A 3 2.66 -11.30 -18.20
C ILE A 3 1.78 -12.28 -17.44
N CYS A 4 1.03 -11.80 -16.44
CA CYS A 4 -0.02 -12.52 -15.74
C CYS A 4 -0.80 -13.38 -16.76
N PRO A 5 -0.60 -14.70 -16.86
CA PRO A 5 -1.17 -15.49 -17.95
C PRO A 5 -2.71 -15.47 -17.96
N HIS A 6 -3.30 -15.11 -16.82
CA HIS A 6 -4.75 -15.00 -16.59
C HIS A 6 -5.23 -13.56 -16.37
N GLY A 7 -4.37 -12.55 -16.58
CA GLY A 7 -4.65 -11.16 -16.23
C GLY A 7 -4.38 -10.86 -14.75
N THR A 8 -4.15 -9.59 -14.40
CA THR A 8 -4.13 -9.19 -12.99
C THR A 8 -5.56 -9.18 -12.51
N GLU A 9 -5.90 -10.13 -11.65
CA GLU A 9 -7.21 -10.16 -11.04
C GLU A 9 -7.17 -9.33 -9.76
N ILE A 10 -8.15 -8.42 -9.64
CA ILE A 10 -8.35 -7.63 -8.43
C ILE A 10 -9.71 -7.97 -7.88
N PHE A 11 -9.74 -8.59 -6.71
CA PHE A 11 -10.98 -9.02 -6.08
C PHE A 11 -11.23 -8.24 -4.79
N PRO A 12 -12.48 -7.88 -4.49
CA PRO A 12 -12.87 -7.60 -3.12
C PRO A 12 -12.57 -8.83 -2.27
N ALA A 13 -11.81 -8.64 -1.21
CA ALA A 13 -11.50 -9.69 -0.25
C ALA A 13 -11.96 -9.28 1.16
N ASN A 14 -12.03 -10.26 2.05
CA ASN A 14 -12.41 -10.05 3.45
C ASN A 14 -11.50 -10.81 4.43
N VAL A 15 -10.48 -11.50 3.91
CA VAL A 15 -9.49 -12.23 4.71
C VAL A 15 -8.14 -11.57 4.51
N LYS A 16 -7.57 -11.09 5.61
CA LYS A 16 -6.22 -10.55 5.64
C LYS A 16 -5.22 -11.69 5.83
N ALA A 17 -4.10 -11.65 5.11
CA ALA A 17 -3.04 -12.63 5.28
C ALA A 17 -2.54 -12.63 6.74
N PRO A 18 -2.32 -13.80 7.36
CA PRO A 18 -1.81 -13.89 8.73
C PRO A 18 -0.42 -13.28 8.82
N GLU A 19 -0.08 -12.75 10.00
CA GLU A 19 1.18 -12.01 10.20
C GLU A 19 2.43 -12.83 9.90
N SER A 20 2.38 -14.15 10.09
CA SER A 20 3.48 -15.08 9.78
C SER A 20 3.82 -15.16 8.29
N GLU A 21 2.94 -14.67 7.42
CA GLU A 21 3.07 -14.73 5.96
C GLU A 21 3.34 -13.35 5.35
N GLN A 22 3.51 -12.30 6.17
CA GLN A 22 3.72 -10.93 5.71
C GLN A 22 5.21 -10.60 5.61
N PHE A 23 5.60 -9.93 4.52
CA PHE A 23 7.00 -9.53 4.26
C PHE A 23 7.19 -8.01 4.20
N GLY A 24 6.11 -7.26 4.13
CA GLY A 24 6.18 -5.81 4.17
C GLY A 24 4.81 -5.16 4.16
N ALA A 25 4.71 -4.03 4.83
CA ALA A 25 3.50 -3.23 4.84
C ALA A 25 3.84 -1.74 4.91
N VAL A 26 3.00 -0.94 4.24
CA VAL A 26 3.02 0.51 4.31
C VAL A 26 1.62 1.03 4.65
N ARG A 27 1.55 2.05 5.50
CA ARG A 27 0.32 2.82 5.80
C ARG A 27 0.55 4.28 5.48
N TYR A 28 -0.36 4.85 4.70
CA TYR A 28 -0.54 6.27 4.49
C TYR A 28 -1.80 6.72 5.25
N ARG A 29 -1.71 7.75 6.09
CA ARG A 29 -2.82 8.23 6.91
C ARG A 29 -2.73 9.75 7.14
N ASN A 30 -3.65 10.28 7.96
CA ASN A 30 -3.63 11.68 8.41
C ASN A 30 -3.61 12.70 7.25
N PHE A 31 -4.50 12.49 6.27
CA PHE A 31 -4.60 13.27 5.03
C PHE A 31 -4.98 14.76 5.19
N SER A 32 -5.12 15.25 6.43
CA SER A 32 -5.46 16.64 6.74
C SER A 32 -4.26 17.48 7.21
N ASN A 33 -3.02 16.97 7.10
CA ASN A 33 -1.81 17.60 7.64
C ASN A 33 -1.90 17.87 9.17
N GLY A 34 -2.55 16.96 9.91
CA GLY A 34 -2.67 17.05 11.37
C GLY A 34 -1.38 16.66 12.11
N PRO A 35 -1.37 16.69 13.45
CA PRO A 35 -0.22 16.18 14.23
C PRO A 35 -0.01 14.68 13.98
N GLY A 36 1.21 14.19 14.20
CA GLY A 36 1.57 12.77 14.06
C GLY A 36 2.20 12.44 12.71
N ALA A 37 2.71 11.20 12.59
CA ALA A 37 3.27 10.71 11.33
C ALA A 37 2.19 10.23 10.36
N ASP A 38 2.50 10.41 9.07
CA ASP A 38 1.59 10.22 7.94
C ASP A 38 1.89 8.93 7.20
N VAL A 39 3.17 8.55 7.13
CA VAL A 39 3.63 7.33 6.46
C VAL A 39 4.32 6.45 7.47
N PHE A 40 3.98 5.17 7.46
CA PHE A 40 4.60 4.13 8.26
C PHE A 40 5.00 2.98 7.35
N LEU A 41 6.20 2.46 7.51
CA LEU A 41 6.73 1.31 6.77
C LEU A 41 7.28 0.31 7.78
N SER A 42 6.87 -0.96 7.67
CA SER A 42 7.37 -2.05 8.51
C SER A 42 7.20 -3.40 7.83
N GLN A 43 7.61 -4.49 8.49
CA GLN A 43 7.47 -5.85 7.94
C GLN A 43 6.03 -6.40 7.92
N THR A 44 5.13 -5.91 8.78
CA THR A 44 3.72 -6.39 8.85
C THR A 44 2.76 -5.23 9.12
N VAL A 45 1.46 -5.39 8.84
CA VAL A 45 0.48 -4.34 9.17
C VAL A 45 0.31 -4.16 10.68
N LEU A 46 0.47 -5.21 11.49
CA LEU A 46 0.37 -5.11 12.95
C LEU A 46 1.42 -4.16 13.51
N THR A 47 2.66 -4.30 13.04
CA THR A 47 3.80 -3.50 13.51
C THR A 47 3.74 -2.04 13.09
N LEU A 48 2.87 -1.66 12.15
CA LEU A 48 2.64 -0.25 11.80
C LEU A 48 2.08 0.56 12.98
N GLY A 49 1.37 -0.06 13.93
CA GLY A 49 0.79 0.62 15.09
C GLY A 49 1.70 0.66 16.33
N THR A 50 2.49 -0.39 16.55
CA THR A 50 3.10 -0.67 17.86
C THR A 50 4.54 -1.20 17.81
N GLY A 51 5.09 -1.46 16.61
CA GLY A 51 6.34 -2.19 16.44
C GLY A 51 7.48 -1.37 15.84
N PRO A 52 8.63 -2.02 15.53
CA PRO A 52 9.68 -1.38 14.77
C PRO A 52 9.15 -0.98 13.40
N ARG A 53 9.17 0.32 13.13
CA ARG A 53 8.69 0.92 11.89
C ARG A 53 9.56 2.13 11.56
N VAL A 54 9.59 2.49 10.28
CA VAL A 54 10.09 3.79 9.84
C VAL A 54 8.89 4.67 9.57
N GLU A 55 8.96 5.93 10.00
CA GLU A 55 7.84 6.86 9.88
C GLU A 55 8.28 8.25 9.39
N ARG A 56 7.34 8.97 8.76
CA ARG A 56 7.59 10.28 8.17
C ARG A 56 6.30 11.11 8.10
N ASN A 57 6.45 12.42 8.20
CA ASN A 57 5.39 13.37 7.89
C ASN A 57 5.50 13.80 6.43
N ILE A 58 4.36 13.99 5.78
CA ILE A 58 4.22 14.39 4.38
C ILE A 58 3.25 15.57 4.32
N VAL A 59 3.49 16.49 3.39
CA VAL A 59 2.48 17.48 3.03
C VAL A 59 1.59 16.87 1.96
N TRP A 60 0.35 16.56 2.31
CA TRP A 60 -0.61 15.99 1.38
C TRP A 60 -1.11 17.04 0.38
N ALA A 61 -1.11 16.68 -0.90
CA ALA A 61 -1.75 17.43 -1.98
C ALA A 61 -3.04 16.72 -2.41
N GLU A 62 -3.77 17.28 -3.36
CA GLU A 62 -4.92 16.58 -3.97
C GLU A 62 -4.47 15.28 -4.65
N SER A 63 -3.33 15.30 -5.34
CA SER A 63 -2.75 14.16 -6.07
C SER A 63 -1.37 13.80 -5.50
N ASN A 64 -1.22 12.57 -5.04
CA ASN A 64 0.01 12.10 -4.38
C ASN A 64 0.50 10.81 -5.04
N PRO A 65 1.39 10.92 -6.04
CA PRO A 65 2.04 9.76 -6.61
C PRO A 65 2.83 9.01 -5.54
N PHE A 66 2.73 7.68 -5.54
CA PHE A 66 3.46 6.83 -4.63
C PHE A 66 4.13 5.65 -5.36
N THR A 67 5.16 5.12 -4.72
CA THR A 67 5.74 3.81 -5.01
C THR A 67 5.80 2.98 -3.73
N PHE A 68 5.62 1.68 -3.86
CA PHE A 68 5.87 0.66 -2.84
C PHE A 68 6.59 -0.50 -3.51
N SER A 69 7.79 -0.83 -3.07
CA SER A 69 8.65 -1.79 -3.75
C SER A 69 9.38 -2.70 -2.79
N TYR A 70 9.86 -3.82 -3.34
CA TYR A 70 10.69 -4.79 -2.66
C TYR A 70 11.95 -5.08 -3.48
N ASN A 71 13.09 -5.06 -2.81
CA ASN A 71 14.36 -5.50 -3.34
C ASN A 71 14.71 -6.88 -2.74
N ALA A 72 14.66 -7.92 -3.56
CA ALA A 72 14.88 -9.30 -3.14
C ALA A 72 16.31 -9.55 -2.66
N ALA A 73 17.29 -9.02 -3.40
CA ALA A 73 18.70 -9.21 -3.10
C ALA A 73 19.11 -8.54 -1.77
N ALA A 74 18.58 -7.35 -1.51
CA ALA A 74 18.88 -6.59 -0.29
C ALA A 74 17.98 -6.96 0.89
N GLY A 75 16.85 -7.64 0.67
CA GLY A 75 15.84 -7.86 1.69
C GLY A 75 15.30 -6.53 2.22
N GLN A 76 14.77 -5.70 1.34
CA GLN A 76 14.34 -4.35 1.73
C GLN A 76 13.01 -4.00 1.07
N ILE A 77 12.09 -3.44 1.86
CA ILE A 77 10.93 -2.74 1.32
C ILE A 77 11.17 -1.24 1.34
N MET A 78 10.59 -0.55 0.36
CA MET A 78 10.72 0.89 0.21
C MET A 78 9.39 1.49 -0.17
N THR A 79 9.15 2.73 0.26
CA THR A 79 8.05 3.52 -0.26
C THR A 79 8.49 4.94 -0.52
N THR A 80 8.02 5.52 -1.61
CA THR A 80 8.16 6.95 -1.89
C THR A 80 6.79 7.58 -2.04
N VAL A 81 6.56 8.73 -1.40
CA VAL A 81 5.36 9.57 -1.59
C VAL A 81 5.70 11.01 -1.25
N GLY A 82 5.15 11.98 -1.99
CA GLY A 82 5.42 13.41 -1.73
C GLY A 82 6.92 13.78 -1.75
N GLY A 83 7.71 13.08 -2.56
CA GLY A 83 9.17 13.26 -2.65
C GLY A 83 9.97 12.71 -1.46
N GLN A 84 9.34 12.05 -0.50
CA GLN A 84 10.01 11.40 0.63
C GLN A 84 10.10 9.90 0.40
N THR A 85 11.26 9.32 0.69
CA THR A 85 11.49 7.87 0.62
C THR A 85 11.76 7.30 2.01
N LEU A 86 11.07 6.21 2.35
CA LEU A 86 11.31 5.40 3.53
C LEU A 86 11.82 4.03 3.08
N MET A 87 12.70 3.43 3.87
CA MET A 87 13.30 2.13 3.63
C MET A 87 13.25 1.31 4.91
N PHE A 88 12.90 0.04 4.82
CA PHE A 88 12.82 -0.86 5.97
C PHE A 88 13.43 -2.22 5.61
N PRO A 89 14.39 -2.74 6.42
CA PRO A 89 14.93 -4.09 6.22
C PRO A 89 13.86 -5.17 6.46
N THR A 90 13.84 -6.18 5.61
CA THR A 90 12.95 -7.35 5.70
C THR A 90 13.70 -8.61 5.26
N ILE A 91 12.99 -9.70 4.99
CA ILE A 91 13.54 -10.98 4.56
C ILE A 91 13.93 -10.93 3.08
N ALA A 92 15.19 -11.24 2.77
CA ALA A 92 15.70 -11.36 1.41
C ALA A 92 15.14 -12.60 0.70
N ASN A 93 14.97 -12.52 -0.63
CA ASN A 93 14.45 -13.58 -1.49
C ASN A 93 13.12 -14.21 -1.00
N SER A 94 12.26 -13.40 -0.39
CA SER A 94 10.96 -13.86 0.10
C SER A 94 10.07 -14.32 -1.07
N ASN A 95 9.30 -15.37 -0.83
CA ASN A 95 8.24 -15.76 -1.75
C ASN A 95 6.94 -15.05 -1.34
N PHE A 96 6.25 -14.45 -2.30
CA PHE A 96 4.98 -13.79 -2.10
C PHE A 96 4.24 -13.80 -3.44
N ASP A 97 2.93 -13.79 -3.37
CA ASP A 97 2.02 -13.90 -4.52
C ASP A 97 0.78 -13.02 -4.39
N VAL A 98 0.60 -12.32 -3.26
CA VAL A 98 -0.45 -11.31 -3.08
C VAL A 98 0.09 -9.95 -2.59
N ILE A 99 -0.49 -8.88 -3.16
CA ILE A 99 -0.51 -7.56 -2.52
C ILE A 99 -1.94 -7.25 -2.08
N GLN A 100 -2.15 -7.05 -0.79
CA GLN A 100 -3.44 -6.63 -0.24
C GLN A 100 -3.45 -5.12 -0.04
N MET A 101 -4.45 -4.45 -0.62
CA MET A 101 -4.68 -3.02 -0.48
C MET A 101 -5.90 -2.78 0.40
N PHE A 102 -5.77 -1.95 1.42
CA PHE A 102 -6.85 -1.55 2.32
C PHE A 102 -7.09 -0.05 2.19
N ILE A 103 -8.31 0.37 1.90
CA ILE A 103 -8.67 1.79 1.80
C ILE A 103 -9.82 2.08 2.74
N ARG A 104 -9.61 3.03 3.63
CA ARG A 104 -10.64 3.57 4.53
C ARG A 104 -10.78 5.06 4.30
N ASN A 105 -12.02 5.50 4.17
CA ASN A 105 -12.41 6.88 3.99
C ASN A 105 -13.47 7.26 5.04
N ARG A 106 -13.05 7.96 6.09
CA ARG A 106 -13.95 8.64 7.04
C ARG A 106 -13.77 10.15 6.96
N ALA A 107 -13.59 10.67 5.75
CA ALA A 107 -13.56 12.09 5.49
C ALA A 107 -14.95 12.73 5.76
N PRO A 108 -15.01 14.05 6.04
CA PRO A 108 -16.27 14.79 6.11
C PRO A 108 -17.08 14.69 4.82
N ALA A 109 -18.35 15.11 4.87
CA ALA A 109 -19.22 15.13 3.69
C ALA A 109 -18.56 15.86 2.51
N GLY A 110 -18.55 15.22 1.34
CA GLY A 110 -17.87 15.71 0.13
C GLY A 110 -16.39 15.32 0.01
N GLY A 111 -15.82 14.69 1.05
CA GLY A 111 -14.45 14.17 1.06
C GLY A 111 -14.33 12.75 0.52
N GLN A 112 -13.29 12.46 -0.26
CA GLN A 112 -12.97 11.12 -0.75
C GLN A 112 -11.48 10.80 -0.66
N VAL A 113 -11.19 9.51 -0.50
CA VAL A 113 -9.85 8.92 -0.64
C VAL A 113 -9.93 7.81 -1.66
N LEU A 114 -9.16 7.94 -2.74
CA LEU A 114 -9.10 6.97 -3.82
C LEU A 114 -7.66 6.60 -4.15
N VAL A 115 -7.48 5.40 -4.70
CA VAL A 115 -6.24 4.99 -5.37
C VAL A 115 -6.52 4.81 -6.86
N THR A 116 -5.70 5.43 -7.71
CA THR A 116 -5.87 5.42 -9.18
C THR A 116 -4.55 5.17 -9.88
N GLY A 117 -4.64 4.77 -11.16
CA GLY A 117 -3.48 4.63 -12.04
C GLY A 117 -2.46 3.63 -11.51
N LEU A 118 -2.92 2.54 -10.89
CA LEU A 118 -2.03 1.52 -10.37
C LEU A 118 -1.24 0.89 -11.51
N THR A 119 0.04 0.64 -11.26
CA THR A 119 0.90 -0.17 -12.12
C THR A 119 1.72 -1.11 -11.25
N LEU A 120 1.94 -2.32 -11.72
CA LEU A 120 2.84 -3.29 -11.11
C LEU A 120 3.96 -3.60 -12.07
N ASN A 121 5.21 -3.36 -11.66
CA ASN A 121 6.40 -3.51 -12.51
C ASN A 121 6.26 -2.76 -13.84
N GLY A 122 5.60 -1.59 -13.81
CA GLY A 122 5.30 -0.77 -14.99
C GLY A 122 4.11 -1.23 -15.83
N VAL A 123 3.49 -2.37 -15.52
CA VAL A 123 2.28 -2.87 -16.20
C VAL A 123 1.04 -2.25 -15.55
N PRO A 124 0.18 -1.54 -16.31
CA PRO A 124 -1.05 -0.95 -15.76
C PRO A 124 -2.02 -1.97 -15.19
N LEU A 125 -2.60 -1.66 -14.03
CA LEU A 125 -3.70 -2.39 -13.43
C LEU A 125 -5.01 -1.62 -13.65
N PRO A 126 -6.10 -2.28 -14.05
CA PRO A 126 -7.35 -1.61 -14.35
C PRO A 126 -8.03 -1.11 -13.07
N GLY A 127 -8.70 0.04 -13.16
CA GLY A 127 -9.69 0.47 -12.17
C GLY A 127 -9.34 1.73 -11.39
N THR A 128 -10.22 2.03 -10.44
CA THR A 128 -10.12 3.10 -9.46
C THR A 128 -10.71 2.56 -8.17
N PHE A 129 -9.94 2.64 -7.10
CA PHE A 129 -10.24 1.97 -5.84
C PHE A 129 -10.65 3.01 -4.82
N THR A 130 -11.91 2.94 -4.39
CA THR A 130 -12.50 3.92 -3.47
C THR A 130 -12.53 3.34 -2.06
N GLY A 131 -12.18 4.14 -1.06
CA GLY A 131 -12.33 3.75 0.34
C GLY A 131 -13.78 3.77 0.83
N GLY A 132 -14.14 2.78 1.64
CA GLY A 132 -15.38 2.74 2.41
C GLY A 132 -15.23 3.37 3.79
N THR A 133 -16.33 3.45 4.55
CA THR A 133 -16.29 3.92 5.96
C THR A 133 -15.50 2.98 6.87
N GLU A 134 -15.47 1.69 6.53
CA GLU A 134 -14.56 0.68 7.05
C GLU A 134 -13.48 0.35 6.02
N ASP A 135 -12.48 -0.46 6.40
CA ASP A 135 -11.46 -0.90 5.47
C ASP A 135 -12.11 -1.68 4.31
N THR A 136 -11.98 -1.14 3.10
CA THR A 136 -12.31 -1.84 1.86
C THR A 136 -11.04 -2.50 1.36
N GLN A 137 -11.06 -3.83 1.28
CA GLN A 137 -9.90 -4.63 0.89
C GLN A 137 -9.98 -5.03 -0.59
N PHE A 138 -8.85 -4.93 -1.27
CA PHE A 138 -8.62 -5.38 -2.63
C PHE A 138 -7.37 -6.24 -2.66
N ASP A 139 -7.48 -7.46 -3.18
CA ASP A 139 -6.33 -8.34 -3.36
C ASP A 139 -5.85 -8.24 -4.80
N ILE A 140 -4.55 -7.99 -4.98
CA ILE A 140 -3.87 -7.98 -6.28
C ILE A 140 -3.09 -9.29 -6.37
N ILE A 141 -3.56 -10.21 -7.21
CA ILE A 141 -2.97 -11.54 -7.39
C ILE A 141 -2.44 -11.64 -8.81
N CYS A 142 -1.13 -11.84 -8.95
CA CYS A 142 -0.47 -12.13 -10.22
C CYS A 142 1.01 -12.53 -10.03
N ASP A 143 1.78 -12.61 -11.12
CA ASP A 143 3.25 -12.65 -11.08
C ASP A 143 3.79 -11.32 -10.53
N LEU A 144 3.78 -11.19 -9.20
CA LEU A 144 4.19 -9.95 -8.52
C LEU A 144 5.65 -9.61 -8.76
N LYS A 145 6.48 -10.64 -8.92
CA LYS A 145 7.92 -10.54 -9.02
C LYS A 145 8.39 -10.38 -10.46
N ASP A 146 9.38 -9.52 -10.67
CA ASP A 146 10.17 -9.48 -11.90
C ASP A 146 11.18 -10.64 -11.96
N ALA A 147 12.01 -10.65 -12.99
CA ALA A 147 13.02 -11.71 -13.20
C ALA A 147 14.07 -11.78 -12.09
N ASP A 148 14.26 -10.69 -11.34
CA ASP A 148 15.22 -10.58 -10.24
C ASP A 148 14.55 -10.79 -8.86
N GLY A 149 13.26 -11.13 -8.83
CA GLY A 149 12.49 -11.34 -7.61
C GLY A 149 11.96 -10.05 -6.97
N ASN A 150 12.16 -8.90 -7.59
CA ASN A 150 11.71 -7.61 -7.07
C ASN A 150 10.26 -7.34 -7.44
N PHE A 151 9.62 -6.40 -6.74
CA PHE A 151 8.38 -5.79 -7.25
C PHE A 151 8.41 -4.28 -7.07
N THR A 152 7.65 -3.57 -7.91
CA THR A 152 7.30 -2.17 -7.71
C THR A 152 5.83 -1.97 -8.03
N LEU A 153 5.04 -1.70 -7.00
CA LEU A 153 3.69 -1.17 -7.12
C LEU A 153 3.76 0.36 -7.11
N SER A 154 3.12 1.02 -8.06
CA SER A 154 3.01 2.47 -8.07
C SER A 154 1.61 2.92 -8.46
N GLY A 155 1.26 4.14 -8.07
CA GLY A 155 -0.03 4.73 -8.41
C GLY A 155 -0.17 6.12 -7.82
N THR A 156 -1.41 6.58 -7.70
CA THR A 156 -1.72 7.88 -7.11
C THR A 156 -2.76 7.73 -6.01
N ILE A 157 -2.49 8.28 -4.83
CA ILE A 157 -3.49 8.53 -3.80
C ILE A 157 -4.14 9.89 -4.11
N LEU A 158 -5.42 9.88 -4.44
CA LEU A 158 -6.22 11.06 -4.75
C LEU A 158 -7.11 11.42 -3.56
N LEU A 159 -7.00 12.66 -3.11
CA LEU A 159 -7.73 13.24 -1.97
C LEU A 159 -8.69 14.31 -2.48
N ILE A 160 -9.97 13.97 -2.62
CA ILE A 160 -11.00 14.91 -3.11
C ILE A 160 -11.67 15.56 -1.91
N GLY A 161 -11.89 16.88 -1.94
CA GLY A 161 -12.65 17.59 -0.92
C GLY A 161 -11.98 17.61 0.47
N PRO A 162 -12.74 17.97 1.53
CA PRO A 162 -12.19 18.08 2.88
C PRO A 162 -11.75 16.71 3.42
N GLN A 163 -10.65 16.69 4.19
CA GLN A 163 -10.14 15.49 4.85
C GLN A 163 -10.33 15.55 6.37
N SER A 164 -10.43 14.38 7.01
CA SER A 164 -10.62 14.29 8.46
C SER A 164 -9.33 14.60 9.21
N THR A 165 -9.45 15.37 10.31
CA THR A 165 -8.32 15.69 11.21
C THR A 165 -7.93 14.57 12.16
N SER A 166 -8.70 13.49 12.19
CA SER A 166 -8.35 12.31 12.97
C SER A 166 -7.30 11.48 12.24
N GLN A 167 -6.19 11.20 12.91
CA GLN A 167 -5.01 10.53 12.35
C GLN A 167 -5.32 9.14 11.76
N GLU A 168 -6.35 8.45 12.26
CA GLU A 168 -6.73 7.09 11.85
C GLU A 168 -8.12 7.03 11.17
N ALA A 169 -8.72 8.19 10.87
CA ALA A 169 -10.03 8.22 10.23
C ALA A 169 -9.97 7.71 8.79
N SER A 170 -9.04 8.24 8.00
CA SER A 170 -8.81 7.82 6.62
C SER A 170 -7.39 7.29 6.46
N ARG A 171 -7.25 6.20 5.71
CA ARG A 171 -5.96 5.55 5.43
C ARG A 171 -5.97 4.75 4.15
N VAL A 172 -4.78 4.59 3.58
CA VAL A 172 -4.46 3.63 2.52
C VAL A 172 -3.34 2.75 3.05
N GLU A 173 -3.51 1.43 3.02
CA GLU A 173 -2.49 0.47 3.41
C GLU A 173 -2.21 -0.49 2.26
N PHE A 174 -0.94 -0.86 2.10
CA PHE A 174 -0.54 -1.98 1.27
C PHE A 174 0.22 -2.99 2.12
N LEU A 175 0.02 -4.26 1.82
CA LEU A 175 0.67 -5.40 2.43
C LEU A 175 1.14 -6.34 1.32
N VAL A 176 2.36 -6.85 1.40
CA VAL A 176 2.82 -7.97 0.59
C VAL A 176 2.93 -9.23 1.46
N ALA A 177 2.37 -10.34 0.98
CA ALA A 177 2.30 -11.60 1.71
C ALA A 177 2.36 -12.82 0.78
N ASP A 178 2.61 -13.98 1.38
CA ASP A 178 2.36 -15.29 0.77
C ASP A 178 0.88 -15.62 1.01
N ASN A 179 0.17 -16.01 -0.03
CA ASN A 179 -1.25 -16.35 0.00
C ASN A 179 -1.38 -17.81 -0.38
N PHE A 180 -1.49 -18.68 0.63
CA PHE A 180 -1.83 -20.09 0.42
C PHE A 180 -3.25 -20.21 -0.17
N LEU A 181 -3.41 -20.00 -1.49
CA LEU A 181 -4.61 -20.43 -2.22
C LEU A 181 -4.72 -21.96 -2.21
#